data_AF-A0AAV6Z343-F1
#
_entry.id   AF-A0AAV6Z343-F1
#
_cell.length_a   1.000
_cell.length_b   1.000
_cell.length_c   1.000
_cell.angle_alpha   90.00
_cell.angle_beta   90.00
_cell.angle_gamma   90.00
#
_symmetry.space_group_name_H-M   'P 1'
#
loop_
_entity.id
_entity.type
_entity.pdbx_description
1 polymer ?
#
loop_
_entity_poly.entity_id
_entity_poly.type
_entity_poly.pdbx_seq_one_letter_code
_entity_poly.pdbx_strand_id
1 'polypeptide(L)'
;MAESLKCPFRQGMRLEAVDKQHIARMRIAVVDTVIGGRLRLLYEDGDSNNYMWCHMNNPMIHPIGWSQRVGHKIKVSDEKRNELASHPTLRKTCCDAVAHLFKPVRVVCPKGIWFEEGMKLEAIDPLNLGNICVATVCKVLLEGYLMVRMDSNLSADGSQWFCYHATSNSIFPVGFCEKNNIELTPPKGYTVEDFSWQSYMEKTNSKAAPALLFNTNCPNHGFKPGMKLEAVDLMEPHLICVATVVRVVHRLLRIHFDGWDDDYDQWADCESPDIYPVGWCELTGYQLQPPVADGMLPLFLNFILQLCAKSMLKLRMGGKIWIPYVSLYVLRVKLK
;
A
#
# COMPACT_ATOMS: atom_id res chain seq x y z
N MET A 1 -4.41 -23.59 10.62
CA MET A 1 -4.98 -22.35 11.19
C MET A 1 -4.19 -21.80 12.39
N ALA A 2 -3.72 -22.62 13.34
CA ALA A 2 -3.00 -22.10 14.52
C ALA A 2 -1.59 -21.51 14.23
N GLU A 3 -0.89 -21.96 13.19
CA GLU A 3 0.44 -21.44 12.84
C GLU A 3 0.41 -20.09 12.09
N SER A 4 -0.63 -19.81 11.30
CA SER A 4 -0.78 -18.53 10.57
C SER A 4 -1.10 -17.35 11.50
N LEU A 5 -1.53 -17.62 12.73
CA LEU A 5 -1.77 -16.61 13.77
C LEU A 5 -0.52 -16.31 14.61
N LYS A 6 0.54 -17.12 14.50
CA LYS A 6 1.80 -16.88 15.21
C LYS A 6 2.56 -15.76 14.51
N CYS A 7 2.41 -14.54 15.01
CA CYS A 7 3.24 -13.43 14.60
C CYS A 7 4.58 -13.46 15.34
N PRO A 8 5.72 -13.57 14.64
CA PRO A 8 7.02 -13.60 15.29
C PRO A 8 7.52 -12.19 15.66
N PHE A 9 6.95 -11.15 15.06
CA PHE A 9 7.19 -9.76 15.45
C PHE A 9 6.59 -9.48 16.83
N ARG A 10 7.33 -8.72 17.64
CA ARG A 10 6.94 -8.34 19.00
C ARG A 10 6.93 -6.83 19.13
N GLN A 11 6.10 -6.34 20.06
CA GLN A 11 6.09 -4.95 20.46
C GLN A 11 7.51 -4.48 20.85
N GLY A 12 7.90 -3.30 20.37
CA GLY A 12 9.22 -2.70 20.58
C GLY A 12 10.27 -3.10 19.53
N MET A 13 9.97 -4.00 18.59
CA MET A 13 10.93 -4.32 17.52
C MET A 13 11.08 -3.15 16.53
N ARG A 14 12.31 -2.83 16.13
CA ARG A 14 12.64 -1.81 15.12
C ARG A 14 12.78 -2.42 13.73
N LEU A 15 12.31 -1.70 12.73
CA LEU A 15 12.42 -2.08 11.32
C LEU A 15 12.43 -0.84 10.42
N GLU A 16 12.76 -1.02 9.14
CA GLU A 16 12.59 0.01 8.12
C GLU A 16 11.23 -0.18 7.44
N ALA A 17 10.45 0.89 7.32
CA ALA A 17 9.17 0.89 6.62
C ALA A 17 9.07 2.07 5.65
N VAL A 18 8.31 1.92 4.57
CA VAL A 18 8.05 3.01 3.61
C VAL A 18 7.47 4.23 4.34
N ASP A 19 7.93 5.43 4.00
CA ASP A 19 7.36 6.68 4.52
C ASP A 19 6.05 6.99 3.79
N LYS A 20 4.90 6.85 4.47
CA LYS A 20 3.59 7.07 3.84
C LYS A 20 3.39 8.47 3.27
N GLN A 21 4.13 9.46 3.76
CA GLN A 21 4.08 10.83 3.24
C GLN A 21 5.05 11.06 2.07
N HIS A 22 6.07 10.20 1.92
CA HIS A 22 7.12 10.29 0.91
C HIS A 22 7.53 8.89 0.46
N ILE A 23 6.71 8.26 -0.39
CA ILE A 23 6.81 6.84 -0.73
C ILE A 23 8.15 6.43 -1.37
N ALA A 24 8.92 7.38 -1.90
CA ALA A 24 10.25 7.17 -2.46
C ALA A 24 11.38 6.97 -1.42
N ARG A 25 11.06 6.95 -0.11
CA ARG A 25 12.05 6.72 0.95
C ARG A 25 11.51 5.84 2.06
N MET A 26 12.44 5.23 2.80
CA MET A 26 12.19 4.49 4.02
C MET A 26 12.33 5.39 5.26
N ARG A 27 11.76 4.95 6.36
CA ARG A 27 11.91 5.49 7.72
C ARG A 27 12.05 4.36 8.71
N ILE A 28 12.75 4.62 9.82
CA ILE A 28 12.77 3.67 10.94
C ILE A 28 11.43 3.76 11.66
N ALA A 29 10.84 2.59 11.90
CA ALA A 29 9.60 2.44 12.63
C ALA A 29 9.74 1.38 13.71
N VAL A 30 8.86 1.46 14.71
CA VAL A 30 8.77 0.53 15.83
C VAL A 30 7.42 -0.15 15.83
N VAL A 31 7.43 -1.47 16.02
CA VAL A 31 6.23 -2.27 16.22
C VAL A 31 5.56 -1.86 17.51
N ASP A 32 4.39 -1.23 17.41
CA ASP A 32 3.62 -0.78 18.55
C ASP A 32 2.56 -1.79 18.98
N THR A 33 1.80 -2.31 18.02
CA THR A 33 0.70 -3.23 18.28
C THR A 33 0.72 -4.36 17.26
N VAL A 34 0.35 -5.56 17.67
CA VAL A 34 0.24 -6.76 16.81
C VAL A 34 -1.13 -7.39 17.00
N ILE A 35 -1.91 -7.53 15.92
CA ILE A 35 -3.23 -8.18 15.94
C ILE A 35 -3.32 -9.11 14.73
N GLY A 36 -3.43 -10.43 14.95
CA GLY A 36 -3.59 -11.40 13.86
C GLY A 36 -2.45 -11.41 12.83
N GLY A 37 -1.24 -10.94 13.16
CA GLY A 37 -0.14 -10.76 12.21
C GLY A 37 -0.11 -9.39 11.51
N ARG A 38 -1.11 -8.54 11.73
CA ARG A 38 -1.07 -7.11 11.36
C ARG A 38 -0.30 -6.31 12.39
N LEU A 39 0.62 -5.48 11.92
CA LEU A 39 1.51 -4.65 12.71
C LEU A 39 1.04 -3.19 12.61
N ARG A 40 0.85 -2.54 13.76
CA ARG A 40 0.81 -1.09 13.85
C ARG A 40 2.23 -0.59 14.07
N LEU A 41 2.71 0.24 13.15
CA LEU A 41 4.06 0.79 13.19
C LEU A 41 4.02 2.29 13.48
N LEU A 42 4.86 2.73 14.41
CA LEU A 42 5.07 4.14 14.73
C LEU A 42 6.45 4.56 14.25
N TYR A 43 6.57 5.66 13.49
CA TYR A 43 7.88 6.16 13.08
C TYR A 43 8.67 6.73 14.26
N GLU A 44 9.99 6.48 14.29
CA GLU A 44 10.87 6.82 15.42
C GLU A 44 11.12 8.33 15.60
N ASP A 45 10.84 9.13 14.59
CA ASP A 45 11.21 10.55 14.50
C ASP A 45 10.09 11.54 14.88
N GLY A 46 9.06 11.13 15.64
CA GLY A 46 8.31 12.10 16.45
C GLY A 46 6.80 12.23 16.21
N ASP A 47 6.27 11.88 15.05
CA ASP A 47 4.86 12.14 14.75
C ASP A 47 3.96 10.96 15.11
N SER A 48 3.43 10.96 16.33
CA SER A 48 2.53 9.91 16.83
C SER A 48 1.24 9.73 16.02
N ASN A 49 0.82 10.74 15.23
CA ASN A 49 -0.30 10.62 14.29
C ASN A 49 0.13 9.99 12.95
N ASN A 50 1.43 9.92 12.70
CA ASN A 50 2.04 9.31 11.54
C ASN A 50 2.38 7.84 11.83
N TYR A 51 1.33 7.01 11.89
CA TYR A 51 1.47 5.56 11.98
C TYR A 51 1.07 4.89 10.67
N MET A 52 1.46 3.63 10.50
CA MET A 52 1.00 2.77 9.40
C MET A 52 0.57 1.41 9.92
N TRP A 53 -0.40 0.80 9.26
CA TRP A 53 -0.77 -0.60 9.47
C TRP A 53 -0.33 -1.41 8.26
N CYS A 54 0.21 -2.61 8.50
CA CYS A 54 0.53 -3.56 7.44
C CYS A 54 0.58 -4.98 8.00
N HIS A 55 0.42 -5.99 7.16
CA HIS A 55 0.70 -7.37 7.57
C HIS A 55 2.21 -7.61 7.76
N MET A 56 2.61 -8.55 8.61
CA MET A 56 4.02 -8.96 8.83
C MET A 56 4.75 -9.45 7.56
N ASN A 57 4.00 -9.79 6.51
CA ASN A 57 4.52 -10.25 5.22
C ASN A 57 4.43 -9.17 4.12
N ASN A 58 4.10 -7.94 4.50
CA ASN A 58 3.95 -6.83 3.56
C ASN A 58 5.33 -6.48 2.93
N PRO A 59 5.41 -6.25 1.61
CA PRO A 59 6.67 -5.97 0.93
C PRO A 59 7.26 -4.60 1.24
N MET A 60 6.55 -3.72 1.97
CA MET A 60 6.98 -2.36 2.33
C MET A 60 7.73 -2.28 3.67
N ILE A 61 7.99 -3.41 4.33
CA ILE A 61 8.75 -3.48 5.58
C ILE A 61 10.00 -4.36 5.42
N HIS A 62 11.10 -3.92 6.03
CA HIS A 62 12.42 -4.53 5.86
C HIS A 62 13.24 -4.48 7.15
N PRO A 63 14.24 -5.38 7.32
CA PRO A 63 15.14 -5.34 8.48
C PRO A 63 15.99 -4.07 8.47
N ILE A 64 16.44 -3.63 9.65
CA ILE A 64 17.38 -2.52 9.80
C ILE A 64 18.64 -2.77 8.96
N GLY A 65 19.08 -1.75 8.21
CA GLY A 65 20.21 -1.80 7.28
C GLY A 65 19.83 -2.22 5.86
N TRP A 66 18.55 -2.57 5.60
CA TRP A 66 18.10 -2.95 4.25
C TRP A 66 18.31 -1.81 3.25
N SER A 67 17.91 -0.58 3.57
CA SER A 67 18.03 0.55 2.64
C SER A 67 19.46 0.79 2.21
N GLN A 68 20.40 0.76 3.16
CA GLN A 68 21.83 0.90 2.88
C GLN A 68 22.34 -0.25 2.00
N ARG A 69 21.95 -1.49 2.32
CA ARG A 69 22.37 -2.69 1.59
C ARG A 69 21.87 -2.70 0.15
N VAL A 70 20.63 -2.30 -0.10
CA VAL A 70 20.05 -2.34 -1.45
C VAL A 70 20.29 -1.05 -2.25
N GLY A 71 20.69 0.04 -1.59
CA GLY A 71 20.86 1.36 -2.21
C GLY A 71 19.56 2.19 -2.28
N HIS A 72 18.58 1.90 -1.41
CA HIS A 72 17.35 2.66 -1.28
C HIS A 72 17.55 3.88 -0.36
N LYS A 73 16.80 4.96 -0.60
CA LYS A 73 16.84 6.15 0.25
C LYS A 73 16.16 5.89 1.59
N ILE A 74 16.80 6.32 2.68
CA ILE A 74 16.23 6.30 4.03
C ILE A 74 16.29 7.72 4.63
N LYS A 75 15.25 8.14 5.35
CA LYS A 75 15.27 9.38 6.12
C LYS A 75 16.26 9.21 7.27
N VAL A 76 17.25 10.10 7.35
CA VAL A 76 18.15 10.17 8.51
C VAL A 76 17.34 10.66 9.72
N SER A 77 17.40 9.94 10.83
CA SER A 77 16.73 10.38 12.06
C SER A 77 17.39 11.65 12.58
N ASP A 78 16.61 12.70 12.82
CA ASP A 78 17.10 13.87 13.54
C ASP A 78 17.40 13.48 15.00
N GLU A 79 18.49 13.97 15.58
CA GLU A 79 19.01 13.59 16.90
C GLU A 79 18.07 13.91 18.07
N LYS A 80 16.94 14.57 17.82
CA LYS A 80 15.93 14.95 18.83
C LYS A 80 15.06 13.76 19.23
N ARG A 81 15.64 12.86 20.04
CA ARG A 81 14.98 11.74 20.75
C ARG A 81 13.90 12.13 21.77
N ASN A 82 13.57 13.42 21.90
CA ASN A 82 12.98 13.96 23.13
C ASN A 82 11.43 13.88 23.24
N GLU A 83 10.68 13.72 22.14
CA GLU A 83 9.22 13.66 22.22
C GLU A 83 8.68 12.22 22.38
N LEU A 84 9.41 11.22 21.86
CA LEU A 84 9.02 9.80 21.89
C LEU A 84 9.27 9.09 23.22
N ALA A 85 10.09 9.67 24.10
CA ALA A 85 10.35 9.14 25.44
C ALA A 85 9.09 9.13 26.34
N SER A 86 7.98 9.71 25.89
CA SER A 86 6.68 9.67 26.57
C SER A 86 5.85 8.42 26.24
N HIS A 87 6.05 7.77 25.08
CA HIS A 87 5.22 6.65 24.65
C HIS A 87 5.64 5.33 25.32
N PRO A 88 4.71 4.57 25.96
CA PRO A 88 5.04 3.37 26.72
C PRO A 88 5.84 2.32 25.94
N THR A 89 5.51 2.12 24.67
CA THR A 89 6.15 1.16 23.74
C THR A 89 7.61 1.50 23.46
N LEU A 90 7.94 2.79 23.39
CA LEU A 90 9.25 3.30 22.98
C LEU A 90 10.18 3.57 24.17
N ARG A 91 9.64 3.52 25.40
CA ARG A 91 10.40 3.50 26.65
C ARG A 91 11.08 2.16 26.92
N LYS A 92 10.56 1.07 26.36
CA LYS A 92 11.15 -0.27 26.50
C LYS A 92 12.30 -0.43 25.50
N THR A 93 13.35 -1.14 25.92
CA THR A 93 14.50 -1.49 25.08
C THR A 93 14.02 -2.09 23.77
N CYS A 94 14.21 -1.34 22.68
CA CYS A 94 13.84 -1.77 21.34
C CYS A 94 14.97 -2.62 20.76
N CYS A 95 14.66 -3.83 20.30
CA CYS A 95 15.61 -4.65 19.53
C CYS A 95 15.30 -4.54 18.03
N ASP A 96 16.32 -4.66 17.19
CA ASP A 96 16.09 -4.68 15.74
C ASP A 96 15.44 -6.01 15.34
N ALA A 97 14.40 -5.95 14.50
CA ALA A 97 13.78 -7.12 13.92
C ALA A 97 14.79 -7.85 13.03
N VAL A 98 15.07 -9.12 13.35
CA VAL A 98 16.04 -9.94 12.63
C VAL A 98 15.52 -10.33 11.25
N ALA A 99 16.42 -10.45 10.27
CA ALA A 99 16.07 -10.59 8.85
C ALA A 99 15.15 -11.79 8.53
N HIS A 100 15.25 -12.90 9.27
CA HIS A 100 14.43 -14.09 9.03
C HIS A 100 12.95 -13.94 9.47
N LEU A 101 12.58 -12.83 10.12
CA LEU A 101 11.19 -12.53 10.44
C LEU A 101 10.40 -12.02 9.23
N PHE A 102 11.09 -11.49 8.23
CA PHE A 102 10.50 -10.88 7.04
C PHE A 102 10.22 -11.94 5.98
N LYS A 103 9.17 -11.72 5.16
CA LYS A 103 8.86 -12.60 4.03
C LYS A 103 10.10 -12.74 3.14
N PRO A 104 10.61 -13.97 2.92
CA PRO A 104 11.75 -14.18 2.04
C PRO A 104 11.44 -13.68 0.63
N VAL A 105 12.34 -12.87 0.08
CA VAL A 105 12.26 -12.42 -1.30
C VAL A 105 13.03 -13.40 -2.18
N ARG A 106 12.45 -13.74 -3.33
CA ARG A 106 13.07 -14.68 -4.27
C ARG A 106 14.38 -14.08 -4.79
N VAL A 107 15.47 -14.83 -4.65
CA VAL A 107 16.78 -14.44 -5.18
C VAL A 107 16.69 -14.38 -6.71
N VAL A 108 17.11 -13.25 -7.26
CA VAL A 108 17.23 -13.02 -8.70
C VAL A 108 18.68 -12.81 -9.09
N CYS A 109 19.08 -13.30 -10.25
CA CYS A 109 20.43 -13.12 -10.79
C CYS A 109 20.37 -12.27 -12.06
N PRO A 110 20.96 -11.06 -12.08
CA PRO A 110 20.99 -10.20 -13.25
C PRO A 110 22.00 -10.67 -14.32
N LYS A 111 22.31 -11.98 -14.40
CA LYS A 111 23.22 -12.53 -15.42
C LYS A 111 22.47 -12.63 -16.74
N GLY A 112 22.68 -11.68 -17.64
CA GLY A 112 22.06 -11.63 -18.97
C GLY A 112 21.14 -10.42 -19.12
N ILE A 113 19.99 -10.63 -19.76
CA ILE A 113 18.95 -9.59 -19.90
C ILE A 113 18.41 -9.24 -18.51
N TRP A 114 18.37 -7.96 -18.18
CA TRP A 114 17.85 -7.45 -16.92
C TRP A 114 17.06 -6.16 -17.13
N PHE A 115 16.37 -5.69 -16.09
CA PHE A 115 15.74 -4.38 -16.09
C PHE A 115 16.81 -3.29 -16.22
N GLU A 116 16.51 -2.24 -16.97
CA GLU A 116 17.36 -1.07 -17.16
C GLU A 116 16.55 0.22 -16.94
N GLU A 117 17.25 1.28 -16.55
CA GLU A 117 16.64 2.61 -16.43
C GLU A 117 16.04 3.07 -17.77
N GLY A 118 14.86 3.67 -17.71
CA GLY A 118 14.10 4.11 -18.88
C GLY A 118 13.22 3.03 -19.52
N MET A 119 13.32 1.76 -19.11
CA MET A 119 12.41 0.72 -19.59
C MET A 119 10.96 1.02 -19.16
N LYS A 120 10.02 0.77 -20.09
CA LYS A 120 8.57 0.90 -19.88
C LYS A 120 7.93 -0.41 -19.44
N LEU A 121 6.95 -0.30 -18.55
CA LEU A 121 6.14 -1.42 -18.05
C LEU A 121 4.77 -0.91 -17.59
N GLU A 122 3.89 -1.83 -17.20
CA GLU A 122 2.60 -1.52 -16.55
C GLU A 122 2.70 -1.85 -15.06
N ALA A 123 2.10 -1.07 -14.18
CA ALA A 123 2.17 -1.32 -12.74
C ALA A 123 0.93 -0.83 -12.01
N ILE A 124 0.55 -1.52 -10.93
CA ILE A 124 -0.48 -1.02 -10.01
C ILE A 124 0.03 0.30 -9.39
N ASP A 125 -0.81 1.33 -9.37
CA ASP A 125 -0.45 2.60 -8.73
C ASP A 125 -0.50 2.46 -7.20
N PRO A 126 0.62 2.63 -6.47
CA PRO A 126 0.66 2.51 -5.01
C PRO A 126 -0.15 3.61 -4.29
N LEU A 127 -0.53 4.68 -5.00
CA LEU A 127 -1.36 5.77 -4.47
C LEU A 127 -2.82 5.68 -4.95
N ASN A 128 -3.12 4.77 -5.88
CA ASN A 128 -4.48 4.45 -6.31
C ASN A 128 -4.54 3.00 -6.82
N LEU A 129 -4.82 2.07 -5.92
CA LEU A 129 -4.72 0.64 -6.20
C LEU A 129 -5.82 0.10 -7.11
N GLY A 130 -6.81 0.93 -7.46
CA GLY A 130 -7.76 0.65 -8.53
C GLY A 130 -7.16 0.79 -9.92
N ASN A 131 -6.00 1.43 -10.07
CA ASN A 131 -5.42 1.74 -11.36
C ASN A 131 -4.19 0.88 -11.65
N ILE A 132 -4.12 0.37 -12.89
CA ILE A 132 -2.88 -0.09 -13.50
C ILE A 132 -2.45 0.99 -14.48
N CYS A 133 -1.25 1.52 -14.30
CA CYS A 133 -0.75 2.69 -15.02
C CYS A 133 0.40 2.32 -15.96
N VAL A 134 0.59 3.15 -16.99
CA VAL A 134 1.87 3.23 -17.70
C VAL A 134 2.96 3.67 -16.72
N ALA A 135 4.07 2.94 -16.69
CA ALA A 135 5.13 3.15 -15.72
C ALA A 135 6.53 3.05 -16.35
N THR A 136 7.51 3.66 -15.67
CA THR A 136 8.92 3.67 -16.10
C THR A 136 9.82 3.21 -14.96
N VAL A 137 10.80 2.33 -15.28
CA VAL A 137 11.92 2.02 -14.38
C VAL A 137 12.83 3.24 -14.28
N CYS A 138 12.88 3.87 -13.12
CA CYS A 138 13.70 5.06 -12.87
C CYS A 138 15.08 4.75 -12.31
N LYS A 139 15.20 3.66 -11.55
CA LYS A 139 16.47 3.22 -10.97
C LYS A 139 16.46 1.72 -10.72
N VAL A 140 17.56 1.04 -11.03
CA VAL A 140 17.76 -0.37 -10.66
C VAL A 140 18.59 -0.42 -9.38
N LEU A 141 18.06 -1.07 -8.35
CA LEU A 141 18.71 -1.26 -7.06
C LEU A 141 19.35 -2.66 -6.97
N LEU A 142 20.09 -2.91 -5.90
CA LEU A 142 20.65 -4.23 -5.63
C LEU A 142 19.55 -5.22 -5.21
N GLU A 143 19.86 -6.51 -5.21
CA GLU A 143 18.96 -7.60 -4.78
C GLU A 143 17.61 -7.64 -5.54
N GLY A 144 17.55 -7.08 -6.75
CA GLY A 144 16.36 -7.16 -7.61
C GLY A 144 15.31 -6.09 -7.36
N TYR A 145 15.56 -5.10 -6.51
CA TYR A 145 14.65 -3.97 -6.30
C TYR A 145 14.75 -2.94 -7.43
N LEU A 146 13.63 -2.26 -7.70
CA LEU A 146 13.45 -1.32 -8.80
C LEU A 146 12.69 -0.10 -8.26
N MET A 147 13.19 1.09 -8.52
CA MET A 147 12.41 2.32 -8.34
C MET A 147 11.61 2.57 -9.62
N VAL A 148 10.30 2.59 -9.51
CA VAL A 148 9.37 2.74 -10.63
C VAL A 148 8.50 3.97 -10.40
N ARG A 149 8.26 4.77 -11.43
CA ARG A 149 7.27 5.86 -11.38
C ARG A 149 6.05 5.53 -12.24
N MET A 150 4.90 6.06 -11.86
CA MET A 150 3.72 6.11 -12.73
C MET A 150 3.83 7.34 -13.65
N ASP A 151 3.70 7.13 -14.96
CA ASP A 151 3.80 8.24 -15.92
C ASP A 151 2.52 9.08 -15.99
N SER A 152 1.43 8.65 -15.33
CA SER A 152 0.20 9.43 -15.08
C SER A 152 0.42 10.58 -14.11
N ASN A 153 1.37 10.46 -13.17
CA ASN A 153 1.67 11.45 -12.14
C ASN A 153 3.16 11.81 -12.09
N LEU A 154 3.58 12.67 -13.02
CA LEU A 154 4.97 13.10 -13.15
C LEU A 154 5.31 14.19 -12.12
N SER A 155 6.21 13.88 -11.18
CA SER A 155 6.96 14.86 -10.39
C SER A 155 8.39 14.99 -10.90
N ALA A 156 8.93 16.22 -10.89
CA ALA A 156 10.30 16.49 -11.36
C ALA A 156 11.39 16.06 -10.36
N ASP A 157 11.02 15.83 -9.09
CA ASP A 157 11.95 15.62 -7.97
C ASP A 157 12.14 14.14 -7.58
N GLY A 158 11.47 13.22 -8.28
CA GLY A 158 11.52 11.78 -7.96
C GLY A 158 10.80 11.39 -6.67
N SER A 159 10.00 12.29 -6.07
CA SER A 159 9.22 12.01 -4.85
C SER A 159 8.15 10.94 -5.03
N GLN A 160 7.72 10.69 -6.27
CA GLN A 160 6.67 9.72 -6.64
C GLN A 160 7.22 8.36 -7.08
N TRP A 161 8.53 8.11 -6.91
CA TRP A 161 9.07 6.78 -7.20
C TRP A 161 8.66 5.81 -6.12
N PHE A 162 8.22 4.62 -6.52
CA PHE A 162 7.87 3.55 -5.60
C PHE A 162 8.77 2.34 -5.83
N CYS A 163 9.15 1.68 -4.74
CA CYS A 163 10.03 0.52 -4.80
C CYS A 163 9.22 -0.76 -5.03
N TYR A 164 9.47 -1.42 -6.16
CA TYR A 164 9.00 -2.78 -6.44
C TYR A 164 10.17 -3.75 -6.47
N HIS A 165 9.95 -5.00 -6.08
CA HIS A 165 10.90 -6.07 -6.42
C HIS A 165 10.60 -6.61 -7.83
N ALA A 166 11.62 -7.06 -8.56
CA ALA A 166 11.50 -7.62 -9.91
C ALA A 166 10.53 -8.82 -9.98
N THR A 167 10.28 -9.51 -8.86
CA THR A 167 9.32 -10.61 -8.77
C THR A 167 7.96 -10.19 -8.18
N SER A 168 7.70 -8.89 -8.07
CA SER A 168 6.42 -8.36 -7.62
C SER A 168 5.31 -8.78 -8.58
N ASN A 169 4.14 -9.13 -8.04
CA ASN A 169 2.94 -9.43 -8.83
C ASN A 169 2.14 -8.15 -9.17
N SER A 170 2.69 -6.98 -8.85
CA SER A 170 2.10 -5.67 -9.09
C SER A 170 2.77 -4.90 -10.24
N ILE A 171 3.71 -5.53 -10.96
CA ILE A 171 4.34 -5.02 -12.18
C ILE A 171 4.12 -6.01 -13.31
N PHE A 172 3.89 -5.51 -14.52
CA PHE A 172 3.45 -6.29 -15.68
C PHE A 172 4.18 -5.83 -16.95
N PRO A 173 4.37 -6.72 -17.93
CA PRO A 173 4.92 -6.32 -19.22
C PRO A 173 3.96 -5.39 -19.96
N VAL A 174 4.51 -4.56 -20.84
CA VAL A 174 3.75 -3.73 -21.79
C VAL A 174 2.73 -4.58 -22.55
N GLY A 175 1.47 -4.13 -22.59
CA GLY A 175 0.36 -4.82 -23.25
C GLY A 175 -0.40 -5.81 -22.35
N PHE A 176 -0.06 -5.91 -21.06
CA PHE A 176 -0.78 -6.78 -20.13
C PHE A 176 -2.25 -6.37 -19.99
N CYS A 177 -2.53 -5.08 -19.80
CA CYS A 177 -3.89 -4.57 -19.67
C CYS A 177 -4.72 -4.84 -20.92
N GLU A 178 -4.20 -4.50 -22.10
CA GLU A 178 -4.86 -4.75 -23.40
C GLU A 178 -5.20 -6.23 -23.58
N LYS A 179 -4.23 -7.13 -23.39
CA LYS A 179 -4.42 -8.58 -23.54
C LYS A 179 -5.48 -9.15 -22.61
N ASN A 180 -5.70 -8.52 -21.46
CA ASN A 180 -6.61 -9.00 -20.43
C ASN A 180 -7.91 -8.18 -20.32
N ASN A 181 -8.17 -7.24 -21.24
CA ASN A 181 -9.31 -6.32 -21.20
C ASN A 181 -9.40 -5.51 -19.89
N ILE A 182 -8.26 -5.03 -19.40
CA ILE A 182 -8.19 -4.12 -18.25
C ILE A 182 -7.96 -2.71 -18.79
N GLU A 183 -8.67 -1.73 -18.24
CA GLU A 183 -8.43 -0.33 -18.56
C GLU A 183 -7.05 0.10 -18.03
N LEU A 184 -6.19 0.55 -18.93
CA LEU A 184 -4.87 1.08 -18.59
C LEU A 184 -5.00 2.57 -18.35
N THR A 185 -4.54 3.05 -17.20
CA THR A 185 -4.43 4.48 -16.95
C THR A 185 -3.28 5.06 -17.79
N PRO A 186 -3.58 5.98 -18.73
CA PRO A 186 -2.59 6.46 -19.66
C PRO A 186 -1.63 7.48 -18.99
N PRO A 187 -0.50 7.82 -19.63
CA PRO A 187 0.42 8.83 -19.14
C PRO A 187 -0.23 10.21 -19.07
N LYS A 188 0.36 11.12 -18.28
CA LYS A 188 -0.12 12.50 -18.18
C LYS A 188 -0.19 13.17 -19.55
N GLY A 189 -1.37 13.70 -19.88
CA GLY A 189 -1.63 14.39 -21.16
C GLY A 189 -2.12 13.48 -22.29
N TYR A 190 -2.39 12.20 -22.01
CA TYR A 190 -3.07 11.27 -22.92
C TYR A 190 -4.45 10.92 -22.36
N THR A 191 -5.38 10.65 -23.26
CA THR A 191 -6.68 10.02 -22.97
C THR A 191 -6.55 8.51 -23.19
N VAL A 192 -7.57 7.75 -22.79
CA VAL A 192 -7.59 6.29 -23.01
C VAL A 192 -7.68 6.00 -24.52
N GLU A 193 -8.43 6.83 -25.25
CA GLU A 193 -8.70 6.67 -26.68
C GLU A 193 -7.49 7.01 -27.55
N ASP A 194 -6.67 7.98 -27.14
CA ASP A 194 -5.53 8.46 -27.92
C ASP A 194 -4.22 7.75 -27.58
N PHE A 195 -4.20 6.91 -26.53
CA PHE A 195 -2.98 6.25 -26.07
C PHE A 195 -2.66 4.99 -26.89
N SER A 196 -1.43 4.94 -27.41
CA SER A 196 -0.84 3.73 -27.98
C SER A 196 0.58 3.55 -27.44
N TRP A 197 0.88 2.32 -27.00
CA TRP A 197 2.21 1.94 -26.55
C TRP A 197 3.29 2.19 -27.60
N GLN A 198 2.99 1.92 -28.87
CA GLN A 198 3.93 2.12 -29.97
C GLN A 198 4.31 3.60 -30.11
N SER A 199 3.32 4.48 -30.31
CA SER A 199 3.55 5.91 -30.49
C SER A 199 4.17 6.56 -29.24
N TYR A 200 3.79 6.08 -28.05
CA TYR A 200 4.35 6.58 -26.80
C TYR A 200 5.85 6.21 -26.65
N MET A 201 6.23 4.97 -26.98
CA MET A 201 7.63 4.54 -26.94
C MET A 201 8.48 5.24 -28.01
N GLU A 202 7.96 5.41 -29.23
CA GLU A 202 8.62 6.18 -30.29
C GLU A 202 8.88 7.63 -29.86
N LYS A 203 7.84 8.31 -29.34
CA LYS A 203 7.96 9.71 -28.87
C LYS A 203 8.91 9.88 -27.69
N THR A 204 8.99 8.90 -26.81
CA THR A 204 9.86 8.94 -25.61
C THR A 204 11.23 8.33 -25.84
N ASN A 205 11.50 7.79 -27.04
CA ASN A 205 12.70 7.02 -27.38
C ASN A 205 13.03 5.97 -26.32
N SER A 206 12.01 5.22 -25.89
CA SER A 206 12.11 4.22 -24.81
C SER A 206 11.83 2.82 -25.34
N LYS A 207 12.15 1.81 -24.52
CA LYS A 207 11.93 0.39 -24.81
C LYS A 207 11.06 -0.26 -23.76
N ALA A 208 10.25 -1.23 -24.14
CA ALA A 208 9.53 -2.08 -23.19
C ALA A 208 10.51 -2.97 -22.40
N ALA A 209 10.25 -3.15 -21.11
CA ALA A 209 10.91 -4.20 -20.34
C ALA A 209 10.54 -5.58 -20.93
N PRO A 210 11.53 -6.46 -21.22
CA PRO A 210 11.25 -7.77 -21.79
C PRO A 210 10.30 -8.62 -20.95
N ALA A 211 9.27 -9.21 -21.58
CA ALA A 211 8.26 -9.99 -20.88
C ALA A 211 8.81 -11.17 -20.06
N LEU A 212 9.98 -11.71 -20.45
CA LEU A 212 10.67 -12.79 -19.73
C LEU A 212 11.14 -12.40 -18.32
N LEU A 213 11.24 -11.10 -18.02
CA LEU A 213 11.69 -10.61 -16.71
C LEU A 213 10.59 -10.62 -15.65
N PHE A 214 9.33 -10.78 -16.05
CA PHE A 214 8.17 -10.71 -15.16
C PHE A 214 7.79 -12.09 -14.61
N ASN A 215 7.26 -12.12 -13.39
CA ASN A 215 6.79 -13.36 -12.78
C ASN A 215 5.51 -13.85 -13.49
N THR A 216 5.57 -15.05 -14.07
CA THR A 216 4.44 -15.67 -14.79
C THR A 216 3.79 -16.81 -13.99
N ASN A 217 4.27 -17.11 -12.78
CA ASN A 217 3.68 -18.16 -11.96
C ASN A 217 2.26 -17.79 -11.52
N CYS A 218 1.29 -18.64 -11.83
CA CYS A 218 -0.09 -18.52 -11.39
C CYS A 218 -0.48 -19.79 -10.62
N PRO A 219 -0.65 -19.73 -9.29
CA PRO A 219 -1.10 -20.88 -8.52
C PRO A 219 -2.58 -21.18 -8.81
N ASN A 220 -3.02 -22.41 -8.53
CA ASN A 220 -4.44 -22.73 -8.51
C ASN A 220 -5.06 -22.23 -7.19
N HIS A 221 -5.38 -20.94 -7.14
CA HIS A 221 -5.82 -20.23 -5.94
C HIS A 221 -7.30 -20.43 -5.59
N GLY A 222 -8.12 -20.97 -6.48
CA GLY A 222 -9.53 -21.31 -6.21
C GLY A 222 -10.52 -20.14 -6.15
N PHE A 223 -10.06 -18.88 -6.06
CA PHE A 223 -10.94 -17.70 -6.16
C PHE A 223 -11.78 -17.66 -7.43
N LYS A 224 -13.04 -17.22 -7.29
CA LYS A 224 -14.00 -17.00 -8.38
C LYS A 224 -14.74 -15.68 -8.17
N PRO A 225 -15.19 -15.01 -9.24
CA PRO A 225 -16.10 -13.87 -9.12
C PRO A 225 -17.34 -14.21 -8.27
N GLY A 226 -17.76 -13.28 -7.42
CA GLY A 226 -18.85 -13.43 -6.47
C GLY A 226 -18.46 -13.99 -5.09
N MET A 227 -17.23 -14.50 -4.92
CA MET A 227 -16.77 -14.96 -3.60
C MET A 227 -16.62 -13.79 -2.62
N LYS A 228 -17.12 -14.00 -1.39
CA LYS A 228 -17.02 -13.06 -0.28
C LYS A 228 -15.74 -13.30 0.53
N LEU A 229 -15.15 -12.21 1.02
CA LEU A 229 -13.94 -12.21 1.86
C LEU A 229 -13.88 -10.95 2.72
N GLU A 230 -12.89 -10.89 3.60
CA GLU A 230 -12.55 -9.67 4.36
C GLU A 230 -11.28 -9.07 3.76
N ALA A 231 -11.31 -7.81 3.35
CA ALA A 231 -10.18 -7.15 2.69
C ALA A 231 -9.75 -5.90 3.43
N VAL A 232 -8.44 -5.67 3.51
CA VAL A 232 -7.90 -4.40 3.97
C VAL A 232 -8.19 -3.33 2.93
N ASP A 233 -8.69 -2.18 3.35
CA ASP A 233 -8.64 -0.99 2.49
C ASP A 233 -7.19 -0.48 2.49
N LEU A 234 -6.48 -0.67 1.39
CA LEU A 234 -5.06 -0.30 1.32
C LEU A 234 -4.84 1.22 1.23
N MET A 235 -5.88 2.01 0.97
CA MET A 235 -5.86 3.48 1.11
C MET A 235 -5.99 3.90 2.59
N GLU A 236 -6.71 3.11 3.38
CA GLU A 236 -6.84 3.27 4.83
C GLU A 236 -6.50 1.96 5.58
N PRO A 237 -5.21 1.53 5.66
CA PRO A 237 -4.83 0.17 6.09
C PRO A 237 -5.21 -0.27 7.50
N HIS A 238 -5.83 0.62 8.28
CA HIS A 238 -6.42 0.33 9.58
C HIS A 238 -7.85 -0.25 9.49
N LEU A 239 -8.47 -0.21 8.31
CA LEU A 239 -9.79 -0.75 8.04
C LEU A 239 -9.69 -2.12 7.38
N ILE A 240 -10.52 -3.04 7.83
CA ILE A 240 -10.83 -4.30 7.14
C ILE A 240 -12.33 -4.29 6.88
N CYS A 241 -12.71 -4.50 5.63
CA CYS A 241 -14.07 -4.32 5.15
C CYS A 241 -14.62 -5.63 4.60
N VAL A 242 -15.96 -5.77 4.62
CA VAL A 242 -16.65 -6.80 3.85
C VAL A 242 -16.41 -6.54 2.36
N ALA A 243 -15.94 -7.56 1.64
CA ALA A 243 -15.53 -7.40 0.26
C ALA A 243 -15.92 -8.60 -0.62
N THR A 244 -15.95 -8.36 -1.92
CA THR A 244 -16.30 -9.33 -2.96
C THR A 244 -15.22 -9.38 -4.03
N VAL A 245 -14.83 -10.58 -4.46
CA VAL A 245 -14.05 -10.73 -5.70
C VAL A 245 -14.98 -10.47 -6.88
N VAL A 246 -14.81 -9.37 -7.61
CA VAL A 246 -15.66 -9.05 -8.78
C VAL A 246 -15.02 -9.50 -10.10
N ARG A 247 -13.69 -9.66 -10.13
CA ARG A 247 -12.96 -10.12 -11.31
C ARG A 247 -11.72 -10.91 -10.94
N VAL A 248 -11.38 -11.88 -11.78
CA VAL A 248 -10.17 -12.71 -11.68
C VAL A 248 -9.45 -12.68 -13.03
N VAL A 249 -8.19 -12.25 -13.03
CA VAL A 249 -7.32 -12.22 -14.21
C VAL A 249 -6.02 -12.93 -13.84
N HIS A 250 -5.92 -14.21 -14.21
CA HIS A 250 -4.84 -15.08 -13.71
C HIS A 250 -4.80 -15.00 -12.18
N ARG A 251 -3.67 -14.62 -11.58
CA ARG A 251 -3.50 -14.43 -10.13
C ARG A 251 -4.01 -13.09 -9.60
N LEU A 252 -4.37 -12.14 -10.47
CA LEU A 252 -4.80 -10.81 -10.08
C LEU A 252 -6.32 -10.80 -9.82
N LEU A 253 -6.71 -10.29 -8.66
CA LEU A 253 -8.09 -10.19 -8.20
C LEU A 253 -8.52 -8.72 -8.17
N ARG A 254 -9.71 -8.43 -8.69
CA ARG A 254 -10.40 -7.15 -8.43
C ARG A 254 -11.29 -7.34 -7.22
N ILE A 255 -11.01 -6.56 -6.18
CA ILE A 255 -11.70 -6.61 -4.90
C ILE A 255 -12.61 -5.39 -4.80
N HIS A 256 -13.91 -5.65 -4.68
CA HIS A 256 -14.94 -4.65 -4.43
C HIS A 256 -15.27 -4.57 -2.95
N PHE A 257 -15.50 -3.37 -2.43
CA PHE A 257 -15.91 -3.16 -1.05
C PHE A 257 -17.43 -2.98 -0.99
N ASP A 258 -18.13 -3.95 -0.40
CA ASP A 258 -19.59 -4.02 -0.48
C ASP A 258 -20.25 -2.73 0.08
N GLY A 259 -21.10 -2.09 -0.74
CA GLY A 259 -21.79 -0.84 -0.40
C GLY A 259 -21.05 0.45 -0.79
N TRP A 260 -19.86 0.34 -1.38
CA TRP A 260 -19.13 1.45 -1.98
C TRP A 260 -19.21 1.43 -3.50
N ASP A 261 -18.90 2.56 -4.15
CA ASP A 261 -18.84 2.64 -5.61
C ASP A 261 -17.65 1.84 -6.17
N ASP A 262 -17.76 1.36 -7.41
CA ASP A 262 -16.73 0.55 -8.09
C ASP A 262 -15.40 1.32 -8.30
N ASP A 263 -15.43 2.66 -8.20
CA ASP A 263 -14.24 3.53 -8.21
C ASP A 263 -13.28 3.23 -7.04
N TYR A 264 -13.77 2.61 -5.97
CA TYR A 264 -12.98 2.21 -4.81
C TYR A 264 -12.43 0.77 -4.91
N ASP A 265 -12.79 0.04 -5.97
CA ASP A 265 -12.30 -1.33 -6.15
C ASP A 265 -10.77 -1.35 -6.30
N GLN A 266 -10.12 -2.32 -5.66
CA GLN A 266 -8.66 -2.43 -5.62
C GLN A 266 -8.18 -3.70 -6.34
N TRP A 267 -7.06 -3.60 -7.03
CA TRP A 267 -6.33 -4.75 -7.56
C TRP A 267 -5.45 -5.36 -6.47
N ALA A 268 -5.58 -6.66 -6.25
CA ALA A 268 -4.77 -7.42 -5.30
C ALA A 268 -4.29 -8.74 -5.90
N ASP A 269 -3.11 -9.19 -5.48
CA ASP A 269 -2.64 -10.53 -5.79
C ASP A 269 -3.43 -11.60 -5.01
N CYS A 270 -3.65 -12.79 -5.59
CA CYS A 270 -4.37 -13.87 -4.92
C CYS A 270 -3.67 -14.42 -3.67
N GLU A 271 -2.36 -14.15 -3.52
CA GLU A 271 -1.56 -14.47 -2.33
C GLU A 271 -1.24 -13.22 -1.51
N SER A 272 -2.00 -12.13 -1.70
CA SER A 272 -1.87 -10.91 -0.92
C SER A 272 -2.08 -11.20 0.58
N PRO A 273 -1.23 -10.67 1.47
CA PRO A 273 -1.42 -10.82 2.91
C PRO A 273 -2.53 -9.91 3.48
N ASP A 274 -3.18 -9.13 2.62
CA ASP A 274 -4.19 -8.13 2.96
C ASP A 274 -5.61 -8.54 2.51
N ILE A 275 -5.80 -9.81 2.11
CA ILE A 275 -7.11 -10.45 1.94
C ILE A 275 -7.24 -11.64 2.90
N TYR A 276 -8.40 -11.80 3.51
CA TYR A 276 -8.65 -12.78 4.57
C TYR A 276 -9.94 -13.56 4.33
N PRO A 277 -10.04 -14.83 4.79
CA PRO A 277 -11.29 -15.56 4.76
C PRO A 277 -12.35 -14.90 5.65
N VAL A 278 -13.63 -15.10 5.33
CA VAL A 278 -14.75 -14.68 6.18
C VAL A 278 -14.61 -15.28 7.58
N GLY A 279 -14.75 -14.43 8.61
CA GLY A 279 -14.59 -14.78 10.02
C GLY A 279 -13.19 -14.50 10.58
N TRP A 280 -12.26 -13.94 9.79
CA TRP A 280 -10.91 -13.64 10.26
C TRP A 280 -10.89 -12.54 11.31
N CYS A 281 -11.64 -11.46 11.12
CA CYS A 281 -11.80 -10.37 12.07
C CYS A 281 -12.37 -10.87 13.40
N GLU A 282 -13.42 -11.70 13.34
CA GLU A 282 -14.02 -12.34 14.52
C GLU A 282 -12.98 -13.21 15.26
N LEU A 283 -12.24 -14.04 14.53
CA LEU A 283 -11.22 -14.94 15.09
C LEU A 283 -10.07 -14.19 15.77
N THR A 284 -9.64 -13.07 15.19
CA THR A 284 -8.45 -12.32 15.64
C THR A 284 -8.77 -11.17 16.59
N GLY A 285 -10.04 -10.82 16.74
CA GLY A 285 -10.49 -9.64 17.47
C GLY A 285 -10.23 -8.32 16.75
N TYR A 286 -9.98 -8.35 15.43
CA TYR A 286 -9.88 -7.14 14.61
C TYR A 286 -11.28 -6.64 14.25
N GLN A 287 -11.44 -5.32 14.13
CA GLN A 287 -12.75 -4.73 13.81
C GLN A 287 -13.04 -4.85 12.30
N LEU A 288 -14.11 -5.58 11.97
CA LEU A 288 -14.67 -5.62 10.61
C LEU A 288 -15.60 -4.41 10.39
N GLN A 289 -15.42 -3.72 9.27
CA GLN A 289 -16.33 -2.67 8.81
C GLN A 289 -17.49 -3.31 8.04
N PRO A 290 -18.75 -3.04 8.43
CA PRO A 290 -19.92 -3.53 7.72
C PRO A 290 -20.07 -2.82 6.36
N PRO A 291 -20.84 -3.39 5.42
CA PRO A 291 -21.23 -2.70 4.19
C PRO A 291 -21.93 -1.37 4.49
N VAL A 292 -21.70 -0.37 3.66
CA VAL A 292 -22.45 0.89 3.75
C VAL A 292 -23.88 0.60 3.28
N ALA A 293 -24.86 0.78 4.17
CA ALA A 293 -26.26 0.62 3.81
C ALA A 293 -26.69 1.78 2.90
N ASP A 294 -27.31 1.44 1.77
CA ASP A 294 -27.92 2.42 0.87
C ASP A 294 -28.99 3.20 1.64
N GLY A 295 -28.76 4.51 1.81
CA GLY A 295 -29.62 5.41 2.62
C GLY A 295 -29.08 5.83 4.00
N MET A 296 -27.91 5.34 4.46
CA MET A 296 -27.32 5.75 5.75
C MET A 296 -26.25 6.84 5.65
N LEU A 297 -25.79 7.23 4.46
CA LEU A 297 -24.88 8.37 4.29
C LEU A 297 -25.39 9.69 4.92
N PRO A 298 -26.68 10.05 4.85
CA PRO A 298 -27.20 11.24 5.55
C PRO A 298 -27.23 11.08 7.07
N LEU A 299 -27.39 9.85 7.59
CA LEU A 299 -27.46 9.59 9.03
C LEU A 299 -26.07 9.46 9.65
N PHE A 300 -25.10 8.88 8.95
CA PHE A 300 -23.69 8.87 9.38
C PHE A 300 -23.06 10.26 9.32
N LEU A 301 -23.34 11.05 8.28
CA LEU A 301 -22.94 12.47 8.29
C LEU A 301 -23.61 13.24 9.42
N ASN A 302 -24.91 13.02 9.70
CA ASN A 302 -25.57 13.65 10.83
C ASN A 302 -25.03 13.15 12.18
N PHE A 303 -24.61 11.89 12.29
CA PHE A 303 -24.01 11.35 13.52
C PHE A 303 -22.59 11.89 13.73
N ILE A 304 -21.78 11.99 12.67
CA ILE A 304 -20.46 12.63 12.69
C ILE A 304 -20.59 14.13 12.96
N LEU A 305 -21.56 14.82 12.33
CA LEU A 305 -21.86 16.23 12.60
C LEU A 305 -22.38 16.44 14.03
N GLN A 306 -23.21 15.54 14.56
CA GLN A 306 -23.65 15.59 15.96
C GLN A 306 -22.51 15.30 16.94
N LEU A 307 -21.59 14.40 16.60
CA LEU A 307 -20.37 14.15 17.38
C LEU A 307 -19.46 15.39 17.34
N CYS A 308 -19.23 15.99 16.17
CA CYS A 308 -18.51 17.26 16.02
C CYS A 308 -19.19 18.43 16.77
N ALA A 309 -20.53 18.50 16.75
CA ALA A 309 -21.29 19.52 17.47
C ALA A 309 -21.26 19.31 18.99
N LYS A 310 -21.34 18.07 19.48
CA LYS A 310 -21.19 17.74 20.91
C LYS A 310 -19.76 17.98 21.41
N SER A 311 -18.76 17.74 20.56
CA SER A 311 -17.36 18.11 20.80
C SER A 311 -17.18 19.63 20.88
N MET A 312 -17.81 20.40 19.98
CA MET A 312 -17.81 21.87 20.03
C MET A 312 -18.58 22.44 21.22
N LEU A 313 -19.68 21.83 21.66
CA LEU A 313 -20.40 22.27 22.86
C LEU A 313 -19.60 22.03 24.15
N LYS A 314 -18.79 20.97 24.23
CA LYS A 314 -17.88 20.76 25.38
C LYS A 314 -16.67 21.71 25.39
N LEU A 315 -16.36 22.37 24.27
CA LEU A 315 -15.24 23.31 24.13
C LEU A 315 -15.60 24.78 24.39
N ARG A 316 -16.85 25.10 24.75
CA ARG A 316 -17.27 26.48 25.07
C ARG A 316 -17.08 26.91 26.53
N MET A 317 -16.49 26.08 27.39
CA MET A 317 -16.05 26.47 28.74
C MET A 317 -14.54 26.27 28.88
N GLY A 318 -13.77 27.35 28.68
CA GLY A 318 -12.32 27.38 28.87
C GLY A 318 -11.57 27.52 27.55
N GLY A 319 -11.31 28.77 27.15
CA GLY A 319 -10.71 29.12 25.87
C GLY A 319 -9.39 28.40 25.58
N LYS A 320 -9.44 27.45 24.63
CA LYS A 320 -8.40 27.01 23.69
C LYS A 320 -9.04 25.99 22.76
N ILE A 321 -9.17 26.33 21.48
CA ILE A 321 -9.85 25.52 20.46
C ILE A 321 -8.92 24.35 20.07
N TRP A 322 -9.37 23.12 20.28
CA TRP A 322 -8.77 21.92 19.71
C TRP A 322 -9.75 21.31 18.70
N ILE A 323 -9.34 21.21 17.43
CA ILE A 323 -10.10 20.56 16.36
C ILE A 323 -9.55 19.13 16.25
N PRO A 324 -10.33 18.07 16.53
CA PRO A 324 -9.91 16.72 16.20
C PRO A 324 -9.97 16.52 14.68
N TYR A 325 -8.90 15.96 14.12
CA TYR A 325 -8.80 15.55 12.71
C TYR A 325 -9.84 14.47 12.41
N VAL A 326 -11.02 14.89 11.96
CA VAL A 326 -11.91 14.04 11.16
C VAL A 326 -11.33 14.04 9.75
N SER A 327 -11.03 12.85 9.22
CA SER A 327 -10.48 12.64 7.87
C SER A 327 -11.26 13.48 6.85
N LEU A 328 -10.58 14.44 6.22
CA LEU A 328 -11.15 15.41 5.28
C LEU A 328 -11.66 14.77 3.97
N TYR A 329 -11.63 13.43 3.83
CA TYR A 329 -11.94 12.75 2.58
C TYR A 329 -13.42 12.86 2.18
N VAL A 330 -14.35 12.83 3.15
CA VAL A 330 -15.80 13.02 2.87
C VAL A 330 -16.12 14.45 2.38
N LEU A 331 -15.28 15.44 2.75
CA LEU A 331 -15.48 16.84 2.37
C LEU A 331 -14.72 17.27 1.10
N ARG A 332 -13.70 16.50 0.66
CA ARG A 332 -12.89 16.88 -0.51
C ARG A 332 -13.39 16.38 -1.87
N VAL A 333 -14.38 15.48 -1.91
CA VAL A 333 -14.86 14.86 -3.16
C VAL A 333 -16.21 15.43 -3.64
N LYS A 334 -16.85 16.36 -2.91
CA LYS A 334 -18.08 17.06 -3.37
C LYS A 334 -17.88 18.51 -3.82
N LEU A 335 -16.63 18.95 -3.96
CA LEU A 335 -16.29 20.25 -4.58
C LEU A 335 -15.38 20.02 -5.79
N LYS A 336 -15.93 19.39 -6.82
CA LYS A 336 -15.60 19.64 -8.23
C LYS A 336 -16.78 19.26 -9.10
#